data_AF-A0A8B7NTX8-F1
#
_entry.id   AF-A0A8B7NTX8-F1
#
_cell.length_a   1.000
_cell.length_b   1.000
_cell.length_c   1.000
_cell.angle_alpha   90.00
_cell.angle_beta   90.00
_cell.angle_gamma   90.00
#
_symmetry.space_group_name_H-M   'P 1'
#
loop_
_entity.id
_entity.type
_entity.pdbx_description
1 polymer ?
#
loop_
_entity_poly.entity_id
_entity_poly.type
_entity_poly.pdbx_seq_one_letter_code
_entity_poly.pdbx_strand_id
1 'polypeptide(L)'
;DNTQKLCSACGSELPGQHCTSQDRYAGYQGALLCLLDKGDVAFVKHTSVTHAISASTAALNLTVDDFELLCVDGTRAPLASHATCNWGRVPADTIVTSSARSSDARILLQQFLKIMVELYGKKDPSLPHRFHLYDSSPTYGATYDALLSDDTMSLVEVPRSHQNFKKYLSADILRHINIVRSCPVSNMTLCVTSRIEFAKCLQMRMALNAQLLKPEVKCLNGGSSYECMAAIHNRDADVAVLEAGDVYTAGLTFDLIPIMAERYNLDDSYYYVVAVSKEDDMTTDVVYLRNRRTCHPSVMHGGGWVLPLDYLLNNNLMRPYGCNSLKAASQYFSKSCAPGALNNLYRDQYYDSDYHLNLCHLCHGTGSSFCARDHTEDYFGFTGAFQCLVEGGGDVAFLKHTTVPENTDGKRRDWWARNQLTADYQLLCRDGTRRPVTEYLDCNLGKVRANAVVTRGGYDYNATEVQTFTNLFLYAQQFFGRDSAHEWDFQMFNSKDRYADVIFQDATQQLLPLPPELQHYHAYLGRDFLNARYRVDCTAGSMRMTATAPLAVLALSALLVLRH
;
A
#
# COMPACT_ATOMS: atom_id res chain seq x y z
N ASP A 1 -7.75 -9.50 -12.10
CA ASP A 1 -8.94 -9.91 -12.86
C ASP A 1 -9.23 -9.11 -14.12
N ASN A 2 -9.16 -7.78 -14.12
CA ASN A 2 -9.40 -7.00 -15.36
C ASN A 2 -8.44 -7.32 -16.52
N THR A 3 -7.19 -7.68 -16.23
CA THR A 3 -6.20 -8.10 -17.24
C THR A 3 -6.59 -9.40 -17.95
N GLN A 4 -7.17 -10.38 -17.24
CA GLN A 4 -7.62 -11.62 -17.88
C GLN A 4 -8.79 -11.38 -18.84
N LYS A 5 -9.72 -10.48 -18.48
CA LYS A 5 -10.82 -10.11 -19.38
C LYS A 5 -10.32 -9.40 -20.64
N LEU A 6 -9.39 -8.45 -20.49
CA LEU A 6 -8.80 -7.72 -21.63
C LEU A 6 -7.98 -8.63 -22.57
N CYS A 7 -7.32 -9.64 -22.02
CA CYS A 7 -6.50 -10.57 -22.80
C CYS A 7 -7.28 -11.78 -23.35
N SER A 8 -8.55 -11.96 -22.97
CA SER A 8 -9.34 -13.16 -23.31
C SER A 8 -9.53 -13.40 -24.82
N ALA A 9 -9.58 -12.31 -25.60
CA ALA A 9 -9.74 -12.39 -27.06
C ALA A 9 -8.41 -12.51 -27.82
N CYS A 10 -7.25 -12.43 -27.14
CA CYS A 10 -5.95 -12.55 -27.77
C CYS A 10 -5.76 -13.96 -28.38
N GLY A 11 -4.93 -14.03 -29.43
CA GLY A 11 -4.85 -15.19 -30.31
C GLY A 11 -3.81 -16.23 -29.89
N SER A 12 -2.80 -15.86 -29.12
CA SER A 12 -1.75 -16.79 -28.68
C SER A 12 -2.13 -17.47 -27.37
N GLU A 13 -1.96 -18.80 -27.28
CA GLU A 13 -2.07 -19.53 -26.01
C GLU A 13 -0.70 -19.75 -25.35
N LEU A 14 0.39 -19.30 -26.00
CA LEU A 14 1.75 -19.52 -25.52
C LEU A 14 2.11 -18.54 -24.40
N PRO A 15 2.61 -19.04 -23.24
CA PRO A 15 3.12 -18.18 -22.17
C PRO A 15 4.22 -17.26 -22.67
N GLY A 16 4.09 -15.95 -22.40
CA GLY A 16 5.04 -14.92 -22.85
C GLY A 16 4.73 -14.29 -24.21
N GLN A 17 3.85 -14.91 -25.01
CA GLN A 17 3.33 -14.31 -26.25
C GLN A 17 1.88 -13.84 -26.10
N HIS A 18 1.08 -14.55 -25.29
CA HIS A 18 -0.30 -14.18 -25.03
C HIS A 18 -0.41 -12.75 -24.50
N CYS A 19 -1.22 -11.93 -25.18
CA CYS A 19 -1.48 -10.53 -24.79
C CYS A 19 -0.21 -9.65 -24.72
N THR A 20 0.81 -9.97 -25.51
CA THR A 20 2.00 -9.14 -25.69
C THR A 20 2.07 -8.57 -27.11
N SER A 21 3.09 -7.76 -27.42
CA SER A 21 3.34 -7.28 -28.78
C SER A 21 3.68 -8.40 -29.77
N GLN A 22 3.94 -9.62 -29.28
CA GLN A 22 4.18 -10.81 -30.09
C GLN A 22 2.93 -11.66 -30.29
N ASP A 23 1.79 -11.26 -29.71
CA ASP A 23 0.54 -11.97 -29.91
C ASP A 23 0.13 -11.91 -31.40
N ARG A 24 -0.53 -12.98 -31.87
CA ARG A 24 -1.07 -13.06 -33.23
C ARG A 24 -1.98 -11.87 -33.57
N TYR A 25 -2.70 -11.33 -32.59
CA TYR A 25 -3.62 -10.21 -32.75
C TYR A 25 -3.01 -8.85 -32.38
N ALA A 26 -1.69 -8.75 -32.24
CA ALA A 26 -1.00 -7.48 -32.02
C ALA A 26 -0.89 -6.63 -33.30
N GLY A 27 -0.88 -5.31 -33.15
CA GLY A 27 -0.80 -4.36 -34.27
C GLY A 27 -2.12 -4.16 -35.01
N TYR A 28 -2.14 -3.28 -36.02
CA TYR A 28 -3.37 -2.96 -36.76
C TYR A 28 -3.89 -4.15 -37.59
N GLN A 29 -2.97 -4.89 -38.23
CA GLN A 29 -3.32 -6.10 -38.98
C GLN A 29 -3.81 -7.21 -38.05
N GLY A 30 -3.13 -7.43 -36.93
CA GLY A 30 -3.55 -8.43 -35.94
C GLY A 30 -4.91 -8.13 -35.32
N ALA A 31 -5.21 -6.85 -35.06
CA ALA A 31 -6.52 -6.42 -34.60
C ALA A 31 -7.63 -6.70 -35.62
N LEU A 32 -7.35 -6.56 -36.93
CA LEU A 32 -8.31 -6.92 -37.97
C LEU A 32 -8.49 -8.45 -38.08
N LEU A 33 -7.43 -9.23 -37.89
CA LEU A 33 -7.55 -10.69 -37.79
C LEU A 33 -8.39 -11.10 -36.56
N CYS A 34 -8.27 -10.38 -35.45
CA CYS A 34 -9.11 -10.59 -34.27
C CYS A 34 -10.59 -10.35 -34.59
N LEU A 35 -10.93 -9.31 -35.35
CA LEU A 35 -12.30 -9.03 -35.81
C LEU A 35 -12.90 -10.17 -36.63
N LEU A 36 -12.08 -10.85 -37.44
CA LEU A 36 -12.55 -11.96 -38.27
C LEU A 36 -12.72 -13.27 -37.50
N ASP A 37 -12.07 -13.42 -36.35
CA ASP A 37 -12.04 -14.66 -35.58
C ASP A 37 -12.92 -14.61 -34.31
N LYS A 38 -12.73 -13.59 -33.46
CA LYS A 38 -13.33 -13.53 -32.11
C LYS A 38 -13.98 -12.20 -31.75
N GLY A 39 -13.56 -11.09 -32.35
CA GLY A 39 -13.96 -9.75 -31.98
C GLY A 39 -15.13 -9.23 -32.81
N ASP A 40 -15.94 -8.33 -32.24
CA ASP A 40 -17.04 -7.66 -32.95
C ASP A 40 -16.62 -6.30 -33.55
N VAL A 41 -15.58 -5.67 -33.00
CA VAL A 41 -15.09 -4.34 -33.40
C VAL A 41 -13.57 -4.30 -33.34
N ALA A 42 -12.94 -3.71 -34.37
CA ALA A 42 -11.49 -3.47 -34.41
C ALA A 42 -11.19 -1.97 -34.48
N PHE A 43 -10.26 -1.50 -33.66
CA PHE A 43 -9.76 -0.12 -33.71
C PHE A 43 -8.47 -0.06 -34.55
N VAL A 44 -8.59 0.37 -35.80
CA VAL A 44 -7.48 0.36 -36.77
C VAL A 44 -7.33 1.68 -37.54
N LYS A 45 -6.20 1.86 -38.25
CA LYS A 45 -6.02 2.99 -39.18
C LYS A 45 -6.95 2.81 -40.39
N HIS A 46 -7.37 3.92 -40.99
CA HIS A 46 -8.24 3.93 -42.19
C HIS A 46 -7.67 3.17 -43.40
N THR A 47 -6.35 3.01 -43.50
CA THR A 47 -5.65 2.24 -44.56
C THR A 47 -5.53 0.74 -44.28
N SER A 48 -5.74 0.31 -43.03
CA SER A 48 -5.41 -1.07 -42.63
C SER A 48 -6.26 -2.11 -43.36
N VAL A 49 -7.54 -1.83 -43.60
CA VAL A 49 -8.46 -2.79 -44.24
C VAL A 49 -8.13 -2.98 -45.72
N THR A 50 -7.82 -1.90 -46.45
CA THR A 50 -7.43 -1.99 -47.85
C THR A 50 -6.09 -2.71 -48.01
N HIS A 51 -5.15 -2.51 -47.08
CA HIS A 51 -3.88 -3.22 -47.04
C HIS A 51 -4.04 -4.70 -46.68
N ALA A 52 -4.93 -5.03 -45.75
CA ALA A 52 -5.23 -6.42 -45.41
C ALA A 52 -5.81 -7.19 -46.61
N ILE A 53 -6.74 -6.58 -47.34
CA ILE A 53 -7.36 -7.16 -48.54
C ILE A 53 -6.33 -7.32 -49.67
N SER A 54 -5.42 -6.36 -49.85
CA SER A 54 -4.40 -6.43 -50.90
C SER A 54 -3.25 -7.39 -50.58
N ALA A 55 -2.92 -7.57 -49.29
CA ALA A 55 -1.78 -8.35 -48.85
C ALA A 55 -2.10 -9.83 -48.57
N SER A 56 -3.32 -10.18 -48.13
CA SER A 56 -3.70 -11.58 -47.85
C SER A 56 -5.21 -11.77 -47.63
N THR A 57 -5.99 -11.93 -48.70
CA THR A 57 -7.25 -12.73 -48.68
C THR A 57 -7.51 -13.46 -50.00
N ALA A 58 -6.49 -14.10 -50.58
CA ALA A 58 -6.76 -15.16 -51.59
C ALA A 58 -7.51 -16.38 -50.98
N ALA A 59 -7.65 -16.45 -49.64
CA ALA A 59 -8.26 -17.58 -48.93
C ALA A 59 -9.66 -17.31 -48.33
N LEU A 60 -10.13 -16.05 -48.26
CA LEU A 60 -11.38 -15.70 -47.54
C LEU A 60 -12.43 -14.99 -48.39
N ASN A 61 -12.17 -14.65 -49.67
CA ASN A 61 -13.10 -13.93 -50.56
C ASN A 61 -13.73 -12.66 -49.94
N LEU A 62 -13.03 -12.00 -49.02
CA LEU A 62 -13.50 -10.77 -48.38
C LEU A 62 -13.29 -9.56 -49.29
N THR A 63 -14.28 -8.69 -49.32
CA THR A 63 -14.32 -7.45 -50.09
C THR A 63 -14.39 -6.25 -49.14
N VAL A 64 -14.12 -5.06 -49.70
CA VAL A 64 -14.19 -3.79 -48.94
C VAL A 64 -15.62 -3.55 -48.42
N ASP A 65 -16.64 -4.07 -49.12
CA ASP A 65 -18.05 -3.90 -48.79
C ASP A 65 -18.50 -4.76 -47.60
N ASP A 66 -17.69 -5.75 -47.18
CA ASP A 66 -17.96 -6.58 -46.00
C ASP A 66 -17.65 -5.85 -44.68
N PHE A 67 -17.09 -4.63 -44.75
CA PHE A 67 -16.69 -3.84 -43.59
C PHE A 67 -17.36 -2.47 -43.58
N GLU A 68 -17.80 -2.05 -42.39
CA GLU A 68 -18.37 -0.72 -42.14
C GLU A 68 -17.56 0.02 -41.07
N LEU A 69 -17.53 1.35 -41.17
CA LEU A 69 -17.02 2.23 -40.11
C LEU A 69 -18.12 2.51 -39.10
N LEU A 70 -17.76 2.51 -37.82
CA LEU A 70 -18.60 3.01 -36.74
C LEU A 70 -18.27 4.48 -36.47
N CYS A 71 -19.27 5.35 -36.60
CA CYS A 71 -19.10 6.79 -36.43
C CYS A 71 -19.40 7.21 -34.98
N VAL A 72 -18.80 8.32 -34.55
CA VAL A 72 -18.98 8.87 -33.19
C VAL A 72 -20.40 9.38 -32.91
N ASP A 73 -21.20 9.62 -33.93
CA ASP A 73 -22.62 9.99 -33.84
C ASP A 73 -23.55 8.78 -33.69
N GLY A 74 -23.00 7.56 -33.64
CA GLY A 74 -23.74 6.30 -33.55
C GLY A 74 -24.20 5.73 -34.89
N THR A 75 -23.89 6.40 -36.01
CA THR A 75 -24.20 5.89 -37.36
C THR A 75 -23.13 4.94 -37.87
N ARG A 76 -23.42 4.27 -38.99
CA ARG A 76 -22.46 3.46 -39.75
C ARG A 76 -22.24 4.07 -41.12
N ALA A 77 -21.02 3.96 -41.62
CA ALA A 77 -20.64 4.49 -42.93
C ALA A 77 -19.73 3.53 -43.69
N PRO A 78 -19.70 3.55 -45.04
CA PRO A 78 -18.75 2.77 -45.81
C PRO A 78 -17.31 3.23 -45.56
N LEU A 79 -16.33 2.34 -45.80
CA LEU A 79 -14.90 2.62 -45.58
C LEU A 79 -14.39 3.88 -46.31
N ALA A 80 -14.96 4.19 -47.49
CA ALA A 80 -14.61 5.39 -48.25
C ALA A 80 -14.93 6.71 -47.52
N SER A 81 -15.85 6.69 -46.56
CA SER A 81 -16.27 7.86 -45.78
C SER A 81 -15.40 8.12 -44.55
N HIS A 82 -14.20 7.54 -44.45
CA HIS A 82 -13.29 7.71 -43.30
C HIS A 82 -12.96 9.18 -42.97
N ALA A 83 -13.01 10.08 -43.96
CA ALA A 83 -12.75 11.51 -43.73
C ALA A 83 -13.82 12.18 -42.85
N THR A 84 -15.07 11.74 -42.93
CA THR A 84 -16.19 12.26 -42.12
C THR A 84 -16.55 11.33 -40.96
N CYS A 85 -16.38 10.02 -41.13
CA CYS A 85 -16.61 9.00 -40.11
C CYS A 85 -15.28 8.49 -39.56
N ASN A 86 -14.75 9.16 -38.53
CA ASN A 86 -13.56 8.74 -37.80
C ASN A 86 -13.63 9.15 -36.33
N TRP A 87 -12.76 8.55 -35.52
CA TRP A 87 -12.69 8.77 -34.07
C TRP A 87 -11.67 9.85 -33.68
N GLY A 88 -11.06 10.51 -34.68
CA GLY A 88 -10.06 11.55 -34.48
C GLY A 88 -8.87 11.41 -35.42
N ARG A 89 -8.08 12.50 -35.51
CA ARG A 89 -6.85 12.55 -36.31
C ARG A 89 -5.64 12.50 -35.38
N VAL A 90 -4.84 11.45 -35.51
CA VAL A 90 -3.60 11.28 -34.75
C VAL A 90 -2.37 11.68 -35.59
N PRO A 91 -1.33 12.29 -35.00
CA PRO A 91 -0.03 12.44 -35.63
C PRO A 91 0.56 11.07 -36.04
N ALA A 92 1.37 11.06 -37.09
CA ALA A 92 1.99 9.83 -37.60
C ALA A 92 3.08 9.29 -36.65
N ASP A 93 3.49 8.05 -36.87
CA ASP A 93 4.60 7.42 -36.15
C ASP A 93 5.90 8.22 -36.38
N THR A 94 6.72 8.38 -35.33
CA THR A 94 7.91 9.26 -35.34
C THR A 94 9.13 8.61 -34.72
N ILE A 95 10.29 8.84 -35.34
CA ILE A 95 11.59 8.42 -34.83
C ILE A 95 12.01 9.35 -33.69
N VAL A 96 12.24 8.78 -32.50
CA VAL A 96 12.61 9.53 -31.29
C VAL A 96 14.10 9.40 -30.97
N THR A 97 14.65 10.43 -30.33
CA THR A 97 16.02 10.44 -29.80
C THR A 97 16.04 11.09 -28.42
N SER A 98 17.06 10.78 -27.61
CA SER A 98 17.23 11.38 -26.27
C SER A 98 17.25 12.90 -26.32
N SER A 99 16.52 13.53 -25.39
CA SER A 99 16.49 14.97 -25.17
C SER A 99 17.83 15.53 -24.68
N ALA A 100 18.74 14.69 -24.19
CA ALA A 100 20.08 15.09 -23.79
C ALA A 100 21.02 15.35 -24.98
N ARG A 101 20.70 14.89 -26.20
CA ARG A 101 21.52 15.16 -27.39
C ARG A 101 21.44 16.63 -27.79
N SER A 102 22.59 17.19 -28.20
CA SER A 102 22.70 18.57 -28.70
C SER A 102 21.87 18.82 -29.95
N SER A 103 21.54 20.08 -30.22
CA SER A 103 20.77 20.44 -31.42
C SER A 103 21.48 20.00 -32.70
N ASP A 104 22.80 20.13 -32.77
CA ASP A 104 23.58 19.79 -33.97
C ASP A 104 23.58 18.29 -34.24
N ALA A 105 23.70 17.48 -33.18
CA ALA A 105 23.59 16.02 -33.30
C ALA A 105 22.21 15.57 -33.84
N ARG A 106 21.13 16.27 -33.46
CA ARG A 106 19.78 15.98 -33.97
C ARG A 106 19.65 16.31 -35.45
N ILE A 107 20.26 17.40 -35.91
CA ILE A 107 20.26 17.78 -37.33
C ILE A 107 21.02 16.73 -38.15
N LEU A 108 22.18 16.28 -37.67
CA LEU A 108 22.96 15.23 -38.33
C LEU A 108 22.17 13.93 -38.44
N LEU A 109 21.42 13.56 -37.39
CA LEU A 109 20.51 12.40 -37.45
C LEU A 109 19.41 12.59 -38.49
N GLN A 110 18.78 13.77 -38.55
CA GLN A 110 17.75 14.05 -39.55
C GLN A 110 18.32 14.01 -40.98
N GLN A 111 19.53 14.53 -41.20
CA GLN A 111 20.23 14.46 -42.49
C GLN A 111 20.54 13.01 -42.87
N PHE A 112 21.05 12.22 -41.92
CA PHE A 112 21.31 10.79 -42.14
C PHE A 112 20.04 10.02 -42.53
N LEU A 113 18.93 10.25 -41.82
CA LEU A 113 17.64 9.62 -42.13
C LEU A 113 17.11 10.05 -43.50
N LYS A 114 17.31 11.31 -43.91
CA LYS A 114 16.94 11.78 -45.25
C LYS A 114 17.72 11.05 -46.35
N ILE A 115 19.03 10.92 -46.19
CA ILE A 115 19.87 10.15 -47.13
C ILE A 115 19.40 8.70 -47.22
N MET A 116 19.03 8.09 -46.09
CA MET A 116 18.51 6.72 -46.06
C MET A 116 17.21 6.58 -46.88
N VAL A 117 16.28 7.54 -46.77
CA VAL A 117 15.03 7.57 -47.54
C VAL A 117 15.29 7.82 -49.03
N GLU A 118 16.25 8.68 -49.37
CA GLU A 118 16.63 8.92 -50.77
C GLU A 118 17.20 7.66 -51.44
N LEU A 119 17.99 6.88 -50.70
CA LEU A 119 18.65 5.68 -51.23
C LEU A 119 17.76 4.43 -51.25
N TYR A 120 16.81 4.30 -50.30
CA TYR A 120 16.06 3.06 -50.07
C TYR A 120 14.55 3.23 -49.95
N GLY A 121 14.02 4.45 -50.00
CA GLY A 121 12.59 4.74 -49.83
C GLY A 121 11.74 4.55 -51.10
N LYS A 122 12.34 4.57 -52.29
CA LYS A 122 11.62 4.30 -53.56
C LYS A 122 11.89 2.89 -54.05
N LYS A 123 10.81 2.20 -54.42
CA LYS A 123 10.89 0.88 -55.07
C LYS A 123 11.30 1.06 -56.53
N ASP A 124 12.41 0.45 -56.92
CA ASP A 124 12.88 0.42 -58.30
C ASP A 124 12.53 -0.96 -58.89
N PRO A 125 11.54 -1.06 -59.79
CA PRO A 125 11.14 -2.33 -60.38
C PRO A 125 12.27 -3.06 -61.13
N SER A 126 13.32 -2.32 -61.54
CA SER A 126 14.48 -2.90 -62.23
C SER A 126 15.49 -3.59 -61.29
N LEU A 127 15.37 -3.38 -59.98
CA LEU A 127 16.28 -3.90 -58.96
C LEU A 127 15.51 -4.60 -57.82
N PRO A 128 14.87 -5.76 -58.08
CA PRO A 128 13.95 -6.42 -57.13
C PRO A 128 14.62 -6.98 -55.87
N HIS A 129 15.95 -7.14 -55.85
CA HIS A 129 16.71 -7.62 -54.69
C HIS A 129 17.32 -6.49 -53.84
N ARG A 130 17.03 -5.23 -54.17
CA ARG A 130 17.53 -4.10 -53.40
C ARG A 130 16.75 -3.96 -52.10
N PHE A 131 17.43 -3.58 -51.04
CA PHE A 131 16.78 -3.23 -49.78
C PHE A 131 15.82 -2.06 -49.98
N HIS A 132 14.57 -2.23 -49.53
CA HIS A 132 13.54 -1.20 -49.51
C HIS A 132 13.12 -0.93 -48.07
N LEU A 133 13.15 0.35 -47.68
CA LEU A 133 13.05 0.77 -46.29
C LEU A 133 11.68 0.47 -45.66
N TYR A 134 10.63 0.41 -46.48
CA TYR A 134 9.23 0.22 -46.05
C TYR A 134 8.69 -1.17 -46.41
N ASP A 135 9.53 -2.07 -46.94
CA ASP A 135 9.11 -3.44 -47.25
C ASP A 135 9.21 -4.30 -45.98
N SER A 136 8.11 -4.97 -45.62
CA SER A 136 8.05 -5.95 -44.52
C SER A 136 7.66 -7.34 -45.04
N SER A 137 6.38 -7.69 -44.97
CA SER A 137 5.84 -8.96 -45.48
C SER A 137 5.49 -8.84 -46.97
N PRO A 138 5.76 -9.89 -47.80
CA PRO A 138 6.32 -11.20 -47.44
C PRO A 138 7.85 -11.26 -47.45
N THR A 139 8.54 -10.17 -47.81
CA THR A 139 9.99 -10.14 -48.07
C THR A 139 10.84 -10.59 -46.87
N TYR A 140 10.47 -10.18 -45.65
CA TYR A 140 11.22 -10.45 -44.41
C TYR A 140 10.45 -11.33 -43.40
N GLY A 141 9.39 -12.00 -43.84
CA GLY A 141 8.54 -12.85 -42.99
C GLY A 141 7.06 -12.48 -43.10
N ALA A 142 6.26 -12.97 -42.15
CA ALA A 142 4.81 -12.78 -42.15
C ALA A 142 4.35 -11.51 -41.39
N THR A 143 5.28 -10.75 -40.81
CA THR A 143 5.00 -9.55 -40.02
C THR A 143 5.02 -8.30 -40.89
N TYR A 144 4.02 -7.44 -40.72
CA TYR A 144 3.92 -6.12 -41.37
C TYR A 144 4.48 -5.02 -40.46
N ASP A 145 4.73 -3.84 -41.02
CA ASP A 145 5.22 -2.65 -40.30
C ASP A 145 6.55 -2.87 -39.54
N ALA A 146 7.50 -3.60 -40.14
CA ALA A 146 8.81 -3.86 -39.58
C ALA A 146 9.70 -2.60 -39.65
N LEU A 147 10.14 -2.12 -38.48
CA LEU A 147 10.86 -0.85 -38.27
C LEU A 147 10.02 0.40 -38.54
N LEU A 148 9.48 0.54 -39.75
CA LEU A 148 8.59 1.62 -40.18
C LEU A 148 7.30 1.03 -40.73
N SER A 149 6.23 1.82 -40.74
CA SER A 149 4.98 1.36 -41.33
C SER A 149 5.11 1.17 -42.83
N ASP A 150 4.50 0.12 -43.37
CA ASP A 150 4.53 -0.21 -44.80
C ASP A 150 3.81 0.86 -45.63
N ASP A 151 2.92 1.65 -45.00
CA ASP A 151 2.20 2.78 -45.58
C ASP A 151 3.07 4.04 -45.74
N THR A 152 4.29 4.02 -45.21
CA THR A 152 5.16 5.20 -45.16
C THR A 152 5.62 5.56 -46.57
N MET A 153 5.28 6.75 -47.05
CA MET A 153 5.75 7.24 -48.35
C MET A 153 7.04 8.07 -48.26
N SER A 154 7.24 8.78 -47.16
CA SER A 154 8.45 9.58 -46.90
C SER A 154 8.59 9.92 -45.42
N LEU A 155 9.80 10.27 -45.00
CA LEU A 155 10.05 10.83 -43.67
C LEU A 155 10.12 12.36 -43.74
N VAL A 156 9.32 13.02 -42.92
CA VAL A 156 9.26 14.49 -42.86
C VAL A 156 10.08 14.98 -41.66
N GLU A 157 10.87 16.04 -41.88
CA GLU A 157 11.63 16.67 -40.80
C GLU A 157 10.69 17.38 -39.82
N VAL A 158 10.79 17.02 -38.53
CA VAL A 158 10.10 17.74 -37.47
C VAL A 158 10.88 19.02 -37.11
N PRO A 159 10.27 20.22 -37.24
CA PRO A 159 10.91 21.49 -36.90
C PRO A 159 11.40 21.52 -35.45
N ARG A 160 12.51 22.20 -35.19
CA ARG A 160 13.12 22.26 -33.83
C ARG A 160 12.15 22.70 -32.75
N SER A 161 11.25 23.64 -33.04
CA SER A 161 10.21 24.11 -32.10
C SER A 161 9.18 23.04 -31.73
N HIS A 162 9.05 21.99 -32.55
CA HIS A 162 8.12 20.88 -32.36
C HIS A 162 8.81 19.58 -31.88
N GLN A 163 10.13 19.58 -31.67
CA GLN A 163 10.89 18.44 -31.12
C GLN A 163 10.71 18.27 -29.60
N ASN A 164 9.45 18.33 -29.15
CA ASN A 164 9.00 18.06 -27.81
C ASN A 164 7.67 17.30 -27.93
N PHE A 165 7.49 16.20 -27.20
CA PHE A 165 6.27 15.40 -27.25
C PHE A 165 5.00 16.23 -27.09
N LYS A 166 5.03 17.27 -26.23
CA LYS A 166 3.87 18.15 -26.01
C LYS A 166 3.49 18.96 -27.24
N LYS A 167 4.46 19.35 -28.05
CA LYS A 167 4.24 20.11 -29.28
C LYS A 167 3.91 19.19 -30.45
N TYR A 168 4.54 18.02 -30.50
CA TYR A 168 4.30 17.03 -31.56
C TYR A 168 2.89 16.43 -31.48
N LEU A 169 2.44 16.00 -30.29
CA LEU A 169 1.16 15.32 -30.14
C LEU A 169 -0.06 16.25 -30.28
N SER A 170 0.12 17.57 -30.39
CA SER A 170 -0.94 18.59 -30.29
C SER A 170 -1.67 18.59 -28.94
N ALA A 171 -2.35 19.69 -28.61
CA ALA A 171 -3.06 19.82 -27.34
C ALA A 171 -4.28 18.88 -27.24
N ASP A 172 -4.89 18.54 -28.37
CA ASP A 172 -6.11 17.72 -28.42
C ASP A 172 -5.83 16.25 -28.08
N ILE A 173 -4.79 15.64 -28.66
CA ILE A 173 -4.39 14.27 -28.30
C ILE A 173 -3.92 14.20 -26.84
N LEU A 174 -3.18 15.21 -26.37
CA LEU A 174 -2.81 15.28 -24.95
C LEU A 174 -4.04 15.31 -24.04
N ARG A 175 -5.12 15.98 -24.44
CA ARG A 175 -6.40 15.97 -23.71
C ARG A 175 -6.98 14.56 -23.64
N HIS A 176 -7.02 13.83 -24.77
CA HIS A 176 -7.49 12.43 -24.77
C HIS A 176 -6.63 11.52 -23.89
N ILE A 177 -5.30 11.63 -23.97
CA ILE A 177 -4.37 10.88 -23.09
C ILE A 177 -4.65 11.19 -21.63
N ASN A 178 -4.85 12.46 -21.28
CA ASN A 178 -5.14 12.88 -19.91
C ASN A 178 -6.50 12.39 -19.42
N ILE A 179 -7.51 12.30 -20.29
CA ILE A 179 -8.83 11.75 -19.93
C ILE A 179 -8.72 10.25 -19.64
N VAL A 180 -8.07 9.48 -20.51
CA VAL A 180 -7.87 8.04 -20.31
C VAL A 180 -7.04 7.77 -19.05
N ARG A 181 -6.09 8.66 -18.73
CA ARG A 181 -5.27 8.60 -17.52
C ARG A 181 -5.87 9.35 -16.32
N SER A 182 -7.08 9.88 -16.44
CA SER A 182 -7.69 10.63 -15.35
C SER A 182 -8.15 9.66 -14.27
N CYS A 183 -7.75 9.95 -13.04
CA CYS A 183 -8.23 9.24 -11.86
C CYS A 183 -9.28 10.14 -11.20
N PRO A 184 -10.45 9.61 -10.80
CA PRO A 184 -11.48 10.43 -10.13
C PRO A 184 -10.96 11.06 -8.84
N VAL A 185 -9.99 10.42 -8.19
CA VAL A 185 -9.28 10.94 -7.03
C VAL A 185 -7.87 11.33 -7.46
N SER A 186 -7.48 12.58 -7.20
CA SER A 186 -6.20 13.11 -7.67
C SER A 186 -5.03 12.80 -6.73
N ASN A 187 -5.29 12.79 -5.42
CA ASN A 187 -4.29 12.58 -4.38
C ASN A 187 -4.82 11.72 -3.24
N MET A 188 -3.91 11.07 -2.52
CA MET A 188 -4.18 10.32 -1.30
C MET A 188 -3.11 10.68 -0.27
N THR A 189 -3.50 11.21 0.87
CA THR A 189 -2.60 11.59 1.94
C THR A 189 -2.50 10.48 2.98
N LEU A 190 -1.36 9.80 3.02
CA LEU A 190 -1.03 8.83 4.06
C LEU A 190 -0.46 9.55 5.29
N CYS A 191 -1.16 9.43 6.40
CA CYS A 191 -0.68 9.88 7.70
C CYS A 191 0.18 8.80 8.36
N VAL A 192 1.33 9.21 8.86
CA VAL A 192 2.31 8.37 9.54
C VAL A 192 2.66 8.94 10.90
N THR A 193 3.11 8.10 11.82
CA THR A 193 3.26 8.45 13.24
C THR A 193 4.60 9.08 13.58
N SER A 194 5.66 8.78 12.81
CA SER A 194 7.02 9.16 13.17
C SER A 194 7.82 9.70 11.99
N ARG A 195 8.97 10.32 12.30
CA ARG A 195 9.93 10.78 11.27
C ARG A 195 10.50 9.62 10.45
N ILE A 196 10.60 8.43 11.05
CA ILE A 196 11.12 7.21 10.42
C ILE A 196 10.11 6.70 9.38
N GLU A 197 8.84 6.57 9.78
CA GLU A 197 7.77 6.25 8.85
C GLU A 197 7.60 7.31 7.76
N PHE A 198 7.76 8.60 8.10
CA PHE A 198 7.69 9.68 7.13
C PHE A 198 8.75 9.55 6.03
N ALA A 199 9.98 9.16 6.39
CA ALA A 199 11.03 8.89 5.41
C ALA A 199 10.65 7.71 4.48
N LYS A 200 10.13 6.60 5.02
CA LYS A 200 9.65 5.45 4.22
C LYS A 200 8.47 5.82 3.33
N CYS A 201 7.53 6.64 3.81
CA CYS A 201 6.41 7.15 3.03
C CYS A 201 6.90 8.00 1.83
N LEU A 202 7.90 8.85 2.02
CA LEU A 202 8.47 9.64 0.92
C LEU A 202 9.13 8.74 -0.14
N GLN A 203 9.81 7.67 0.26
CA GLN A 203 10.36 6.66 -0.66
C GLN A 203 9.25 5.93 -1.41
N MET A 204 8.20 5.51 -0.70
CA MET A 204 7.02 4.88 -1.29
C MET A 204 6.38 5.79 -2.34
N ARG A 205 6.16 7.07 -2.01
CA ARG A 205 5.64 8.07 -2.95
C ARG A 205 6.48 8.15 -4.22
N MET A 206 7.82 8.19 -4.10
CA MET A 206 8.71 8.26 -5.26
C MET A 206 8.61 7.01 -6.13
N ALA A 207 8.58 5.81 -5.51
CA ALA A 207 8.46 4.54 -6.20
C ALA A 207 7.12 4.40 -6.94
N LEU A 208 6.01 4.75 -6.29
CA LEU A 208 4.67 4.71 -6.90
C LEU A 208 4.55 5.72 -8.05
N ASN A 209 5.09 6.93 -7.90
CA ASN A 209 5.10 7.93 -8.96
C ASN A 209 5.95 7.50 -10.16
N ALA A 210 7.05 6.79 -9.94
CA ALA A 210 7.89 6.25 -11.01
C ALA A 210 7.14 5.21 -11.87
N GLN A 211 6.22 4.45 -11.26
CA GLN A 211 5.32 3.51 -11.95
C GLN A 211 4.04 4.18 -12.48
N LEU A 212 3.95 5.51 -12.43
CA LEU A 212 2.78 6.30 -12.88
C LEU A 212 1.47 5.87 -12.21
N LEU A 213 1.54 5.33 -10.98
CA LEU A 213 0.36 4.95 -10.22
C LEU A 213 -0.39 6.19 -9.75
N LYS A 214 -1.73 6.07 -9.71
CA LYS A 214 -2.65 7.12 -9.26
C LYS A 214 -3.60 6.55 -8.20
N PRO A 215 -4.07 7.37 -7.24
CA PRO A 215 -3.79 8.79 -7.02
C PRO A 215 -2.35 9.06 -6.57
N GLU A 216 -1.91 10.32 -6.66
CA GLU A 216 -0.58 10.71 -6.15
C GLU A 216 -0.56 10.65 -4.62
N VAL A 217 0.42 9.93 -4.07
CA VAL A 217 0.56 9.80 -2.62
C VAL A 217 1.19 11.07 -2.04
N LYS A 218 0.58 11.60 -0.99
CA LYS A 218 1.15 12.61 -0.09
C LYS A 218 1.43 11.97 1.26
N CYS A 219 2.41 12.49 1.97
CA CYS A 219 2.79 12.01 3.29
C CYS A 219 2.55 13.13 4.30
N LEU A 220 1.89 12.81 5.41
CA LEU A 220 1.70 13.70 6.56
C LEU A 220 2.33 13.03 7.79
N ASN A 221 3.23 13.72 8.49
CA ASN A 221 3.69 13.25 9.79
C ASN A 221 2.74 13.76 10.87
N GLY A 222 1.90 12.87 11.38
CA GLY A 222 0.93 13.17 12.43
C GLY A 222 1.46 13.00 13.84
N GLY A 223 2.69 12.52 14.07
CA GLY A 223 3.28 12.42 15.41
C GLY A 223 2.71 11.33 16.34
N SER A 224 1.48 10.86 16.12
CA SER A 224 0.90 9.70 16.82
C SER A 224 -0.26 9.07 16.05
N SER A 225 -0.63 7.83 16.38
CA SER A 225 -1.80 7.17 15.81
C SER A 225 -3.08 7.99 16.02
N TYR A 226 -3.26 8.59 17.20
CA TYR A 226 -4.44 9.39 17.54
C TYR A 226 -4.52 10.68 16.71
N GLU A 227 -3.40 11.39 16.57
CA GLU A 227 -3.34 12.59 15.71
C GLU A 227 -3.57 12.26 14.24
N CYS A 228 -3.13 11.09 13.77
CA CYS A 228 -3.48 10.62 12.43
C CYS A 228 -4.98 10.30 12.27
N MET A 229 -5.63 9.70 13.27
CA MET A 229 -7.09 9.50 13.25
C MET A 229 -7.82 10.85 13.17
N ALA A 230 -7.40 11.82 14.00
CA ALA A 230 -7.96 13.18 13.99
C ALA A 230 -7.71 13.90 12.65
N ALA A 231 -6.52 13.77 12.06
CA ALA A 231 -6.20 14.33 10.76
C ALA A 231 -7.08 13.75 9.64
N ILE A 232 -7.37 12.45 9.68
CA ILE A 232 -8.28 11.80 8.72
C ILE A 232 -9.71 12.33 8.89
N HIS A 233 -10.18 12.44 10.13
CA HIS A 233 -11.50 12.99 10.45
C HIS A 233 -11.64 14.46 10.00
N ASN A 234 -10.60 15.27 10.20
CA ASN A 234 -10.56 16.68 9.82
C ASN A 234 -10.26 16.93 8.32
N ARG A 235 -10.06 15.85 7.52
CA ARG A 235 -9.71 15.91 6.09
C ARG A 235 -8.32 16.49 5.78
N ASP A 236 -7.42 16.50 6.76
CA ASP A 236 -5.99 16.81 6.58
C ASP A 236 -5.21 15.59 6.05
N ALA A 237 -5.72 14.39 6.32
CA ALA A 237 -5.22 13.12 5.80
C ALA A 237 -6.37 12.25 5.27
N ASP A 238 -6.03 11.18 4.54
CA ASP A 238 -7.01 10.26 3.93
C ASP A 238 -6.92 8.86 4.50
N VAL A 239 -5.71 8.37 4.74
CA VAL A 239 -5.48 7.00 5.21
C VAL A 239 -4.38 6.94 6.27
N ALA A 240 -4.44 5.94 7.13
CA ALA A 240 -3.38 5.55 8.06
C ALA A 240 -3.39 4.02 8.22
N VAL A 241 -2.26 3.45 8.63
CA VAL A 241 -2.18 2.03 9.00
C VAL A 241 -2.25 1.93 10.52
N LEU A 242 -3.22 1.19 11.04
CA LEU A 242 -3.49 1.08 12.47
C LEU A 242 -3.56 -0.38 12.92
N GLU A 243 -3.09 -0.65 14.13
CA GLU A 243 -3.26 -1.95 14.79
C GLU A 243 -4.67 -2.08 15.40
N ALA A 244 -5.07 -3.29 15.80
CA ALA A 244 -6.43 -3.60 16.24
C ALA A 244 -6.98 -2.70 17.39
N GLY A 245 -6.16 -2.35 18.38
CA GLY A 245 -6.52 -1.44 19.46
C GLY A 245 -6.77 -0.01 18.95
N ASP A 246 -5.92 0.47 18.06
CA ASP A 246 -6.07 1.77 17.40
C ASP A 246 -7.27 1.79 16.42
N VAL A 247 -7.56 0.69 15.71
CA VAL A 247 -8.78 0.55 14.88
C VAL A 247 -10.04 0.67 15.73
N TYR A 248 -10.03 0.14 16.95
CA TYR A 248 -11.14 0.31 17.89
C TYR A 248 -11.38 1.78 18.23
N THR A 249 -10.31 2.50 18.60
CA THR A 249 -10.40 3.94 18.91
C THR A 249 -10.79 4.77 17.69
N ALA A 250 -10.25 4.45 16.51
CA ALA A 250 -10.56 5.13 15.27
C ALA A 250 -12.05 5.00 14.89
N GLY A 251 -12.61 3.80 15.02
CA GLY A 251 -14.02 3.56 14.74
C GLY A 251 -14.96 4.12 15.81
N LEU A 252 -14.59 4.05 17.09
CA LEU A 252 -15.43 4.53 18.19
C LEU A 252 -15.46 6.06 18.30
N THR A 253 -14.33 6.74 18.09
CA THR A 253 -14.19 8.18 18.33
C THR A 253 -14.37 9.02 17.07
N PHE A 254 -13.99 8.50 15.91
CA PHE A 254 -13.88 9.28 14.67
C PHE A 254 -14.69 8.69 13.49
N ASP A 255 -15.48 7.62 13.73
CA ASP A 255 -16.24 6.88 12.71
C ASP A 255 -15.39 6.44 11.51
N LEU A 256 -14.11 6.14 11.74
CA LEU A 256 -13.21 5.62 10.70
C LEU A 256 -13.47 4.13 10.42
N ILE A 257 -13.21 3.72 9.20
CA ILE A 257 -13.45 2.35 8.71
C ILE A 257 -12.15 1.69 8.22
N PRO A 258 -11.85 0.44 8.58
CA PRO A 258 -10.81 -0.34 7.91
C PRO A 258 -11.24 -0.75 6.48
N ILE A 259 -10.34 -0.60 5.51
CA ILE A 259 -10.61 -0.92 4.08
C ILE A 259 -9.70 -2.04 3.55
N MET A 260 -8.52 -2.23 4.14
CA MET A 260 -7.60 -3.33 3.83
C MET A 260 -6.94 -3.82 5.11
N ALA A 261 -6.58 -5.10 5.16
CA ALA A 261 -5.89 -5.71 6.29
C ALA A 261 -4.58 -6.38 5.85
N GLU A 262 -3.57 -6.35 6.71
CA GLU A 262 -2.37 -7.16 6.54
C GLU A 262 -2.68 -8.65 6.70
N ARG A 263 -1.98 -9.47 5.93
CA ARG A 263 -1.95 -10.93 6.10
C ARG A 263 -0.52 -11.39 6.29
N TYR A 264 -0.31 -12.21 7.32
CA TYR A 264 0.98 -12.79 7.65
C TYR A 264 1.04 -14.25 7.16
N ASN A 265 1.40 -15.21 8.03
CA ASN A 265 1.57 -16.62 7.70
C ASN A 265 0.31 -17.49 7.87
N LEU A 266 -0.86 -16.89 8.17
CA LEU A 266 -2.14 -17.60 8.27
C LEU A 266 -3.00 -17.38 7.02
N ASP A 267 -4.06 -18.19 6.87
CA ASP A 267 -5.01 -18.06 5.74
C ASP A 267 -5.98 -16.89 5.89
N ASP A 268 -6.11 -16.36 7.10
CA ASP A 268 -6.95 -15.24 7.45
C ASP A 268 -6.12 -14.00 7.83
N SER A 269 -6.81 -12.87 8.06
CA SER A 269 -6.20 -11.61 8.53
C SER A 269 -6.04 -11.58 10.07
N TYR A 270 -5.78 -12.73 10.69
CA TYR A 270 -5.58 -12.84 12.14
C TYR A 270 -4.13 -13.20 12.45
N TYR A 271 -3.73 -12.98 13.71
CA TYR A 271 -2.52 -13.54 14.29
C TYR A 271 -2.79 -14.02 15.72
N TYR A 272 -1.96 -14.95 16.19
CA TYR A 272 -2.00 -15.42 17.57
C TYR A 272 -1.11 -14.55 18.45
N VAL A 273 -1.63 -14.21 19.62
CA VAL A 273 -0.88 -13.52 20.67
C VAL A 273 -0.23 -14.55 21.57
N VAL A 274 1.06 -14.39 21.83
CA VAL A 274 1.84 -15.29 22.67
C VAL A 274 2.59 -14.52 23.76
N ALA A 275 2.74 -15.14 24.93
CA ALA A 275 3.68 -14.68 25.95
C ALA A 275 4.97 -15.49 25.80
N VAL A 276 6.10 -14.81 25.66
CA VAL A 276 7.41 -15.42 25.41
C VAL A 276 8.34 -15.12 26.56
N SER A 277 9.06 -16.13 27.03
CA SER A 277 10.14 -16.01 28.02
C SER A 277 11.38 -16.74 27.52
N LYS A 278 12.52 -16.47 28.15
CA LYS A 278 13.76 -17.21 27.87
C LYS A 278 13.63 -18.64 28.40
N GLU A 279 14.20 -19.60 27.68
CA GLU A 279 14.17 -21.02 28.06
C GLU A 279 14.89 -21.27 29.40
N ASP A 280 15.95 -20.52 29.69
CA ASP A 280 16.74 -20.64 30.92
C ASP A 280 16.01 -20.16 32.19
N ASP A 281 15.02 -19.28 32.07
CA ASP A 281 14.16 -18.86 33.18
C ASP A 281 13.01 -19.84 33.40
N MET A 282 13.22 -20.83 34.26
CA MET A 282 12.21 -21.82 34.66
C MET A 282 11.15 -21.29 35.65
N THR A 283 11.30 -20.07 36.16
CA THR A 283 10.47 -19.55 37.25
C THR A 283 9.31 -18.66 36.81
N THR A 284 9.33 -18.24 35.55
CA THR A 284 8.31 -17.38 34.97
C THR A 284 7.26 -18.21 34.25
N ASP A 285 5.99 -18.01 34.59
CA ASP A 285 4.84 -18.58 33.89
C ASP A 285 3.72 -17.52 33.82
N VAL A 286 2.72 -17.76 32.97
CA VAL A 286 1.67 -16.77 32.72
C VAL A 286 0.73 -16.55 33.92
N VAL A 287 0.71 -17.48 34.87
CA VAL A 287 -0.16 -17.45 36.06
C VAL A 287 0.49 -16.63 37.17
N TYR A 288 1.83 -16.63 37.26
CA TYR A 288 2.63 -15.97 38.29
C TYR A 288 3.50 -14.82 37.72
N LEU A 289 2.86 -13.87 37.05
CA LEU A 289 3.54 -12.68 36.49
C LEU A 289 3.69 -11.50 37.46
N ARG A 290 3.22 -11.64 38.70
CA ARG A 290 3.32 -10.57 39.71
C ARG A 290 4.78 -10.25 40.02
N ASN A 291 5.12 -8.96 40.03
CA ASN A 291 6.47 -8.43 40.22
C ASN A 291 7.50 -8.86 39.15
N ARG A 292 7.08 -9.46 38.05
CA ARG A 292 7.95 -9.74 36.90
C ARG A 292 8.15 -8.50 36.05
N ARG A 293 9.22 -8.52 35.26
CA ARG A 293 9.59 -7.48 34.30
C ARG A 293 8.96 -7.79 32.94
N THR A 294 8.22 -6.85 32.35
CA THR A 294 7.43 -7.13 31.14
C THR A 294 7.76 -6.22 29.97
N CYS A 295 7.74 -6.78 28.77
CA CYS A 295 7.96 -6.05 27.52
C CYS A 295 6.67 -6.05 26.68
N HIS A 296 6.21 -4.86 26.31
CA HIS A 296 4.99 -4.66 25.55
C HIS A 296 5.26 -3.82 24.29
N PRO A 297 4.65 -4.15 23.14
CA PRO A 297 4.73 -3.35 21.92
C PRO A 297 4.34 -1.89 22.12
N SER A 298 3.23 -1.65 22.82
CA SER A 298 2.77 -0.35 23.29
C SER A 298 1.55 -0.52 24.19
N VAL A 299 1.23 0.53 24.95
CA VAL A 299 -0.01 0.63 25.73
C VAL A 299 -1.23 0.58 24.80
N MET A 300 -2.32 -0.06 25.20
CA MET A 300 -3.55 -0.25 24.40
C MET A 300 -3.42 -1.02 23.09
N HIS A 301 -2.23 -1.53 22.75
CA HIS A 301 -2.05 -2.42 21.62
C HIS A 301 -2.91 -3.68 21.75
N GLY A 302 -3.60 -4.11 20.69
CA GLY A 302 -4.52 -5.24 20.72
C GLY A 302 -3.88 -6.54 21.20
N GLY A 303 -2.81 -6.99 20.54
CA GLY A 303 -2.07 -8.18 20.96
C GLY A 303 -1.11 -7.97 22.13
N GLY A 304 -0.43 -6.82 22.20
CA GLY A 304 0.61 -6.55 23.19
C GLY A 304 0.14 -6.11 24.57
N TRP A 305 -1.11 -5.64 24.69
CA TRP A 305 -1.65 -5.03 25.92
C TRP A 305 -3.05 -5.50 26.23
N VAL A 306 -3.99 -5.35 25.28
CA VAL A 306 -5.42 -5.63 25.53
C VAL A 306 -5.63 -7.11 25.88
N LEU A 307 -5.21 -8.05 25.04
CA LEU A 307 -5.43 -9.47 25.32
C LEU A 307 -4.69 -9.98 26.58
N PRO A 308 -3.40 -9.67 26.78
CA PRO A 308 -2.68 -10.09 27.98
C PRO A 308 -3.32 -9.56 29.27
N LEU A 309 -3.66 -8.27 29.32
CA LEU A 309 -4.25 -7.70 30.53
C LEU A 309 -5.70 -8.15 30.73
N ASP A 310 -6.45 -8.34 29.65
CA ASP A 310 -7.78 -8.96 29.71
C ASP A 310 -7.73 -10.34 30.34
N TYR A 311 -6.78 -11.19 29.90
CA TYR A 311 -6.56 -12.51 30.47
C TYR A 311 -6.26 -12.43 31.98
N LEU A 312 -5.35 -11.55 32.41
CA LEU A 312 -4.99 -11.40 33.82
C LEU A 312 -6.15 -10.87 34.68
N LEU A 313 -6.92 -9.90 34.18
CA LEU A 313 -8.07 -9.32 34.87
C LEU A 313 -9.23 -10.31 34.96
N ASN A 314 -9.57 -10.96 33.85
CA ASN A 314 -10.73 -11.86 33.77
C ASN A 314 -10.53 -13.15 34.59
N ASN A 315 -9.29 -13.59 34.77
CA ASN A 315 -8.95 -14.73 35.64
C ASN A 315 -8.63 -14.33 37.09
N ASN A 316 -8.87 -13.08 37.49
CA ASN A 316 -8.57 -12.53 38.83
C ASN A 316 -7.10 -12.67 39.24
N LEU A 317 -6.17 -12.79 38.28
CA LEU A 317 -4.73 -12.81 38.54
C LEU A 317 -4.19 -11.41 38.82
N MET A 318 -4.83 -10.38 38.27
CA MET A 318 -4.53 -8.97 38.48
C MET A 318 -5.77 -8.24 38.99
N ARG A 319 -5.58 -7.33 39.97
CA ARG A 319 -6.68 -6.56 40.56
C ARG A 319 -7.20 -5.49 39.58
N PRO A 320 -8.51 -5.41 39.32
CA PRO A 320 -9.08 -4.34 38.51
C PRO A 320 -9.11 -3.01 39.28
N TYR A 321 -8.86 -1.90 38.57
CA TYR A 321 -8.97 -0.54 39.09
C TYR A 321 -9.90 0.30 38.22
N GLY A 322 -11.21 -0.01 38.22
CA GLY A 322 -12.21 0.77 37.49
C GLY A 322 -11.95 0.85 35.98
N CYS A 323 -11.63 -0.29 35.37
CA CYS A 323 -11.12 -0.41 33.99
C CYS A 323 -9.86 0.43 33.68
N ASN A 324 -9.05 0.83 34.67
CA ASN A 324 -7.76 1.46 34.39
C ASN A 324 -6.67 0.39 34.35
N SER A 325 -6.46 -0.20 33.17
CA SER A 325 -5.42 -1.23 32.98
C SER A 325 -4.00 -0.71 33.17
N LEU A 326 -3.70 0.57 32.91
CA LEU A 326 -2.38 1.15 33.18
C LEU A 326 -2.07 1.12 34.67
N LYS A 327 -3.03 1.55 35.50
CA LYS A 327 -2.88 1.50 36.95
C LYS A 327 -2.79 0.06 37.47
N ALA A 328 -3.60 -0.85 36.93
CA ALA A 328 -3.53 -2.26 37.29
C ALA A 328 -2.17 -2.87 36.95
N ALA A 329 -1.67 -2.65 35.73
CA ALA A 329 -0.37 -3.13 35.28
C ALA A 329 0.78 -2.54 36.10
N SER A 330 0.76 -1.22 36.35
CA SER A 330 1.78 -0.54 37.16
C SER A 330 1.90 -1.13 38.56
N GLN A 331 0.78 -1.49 39.21
CA GLN A 331 0.83 -2.05 40.57
C GLN A 331 1.13 -3.55 40.60
N TYR A 332 1.00 -4.23 39.45
CA TYR A 332 1.16 -5.67 39.36
C TYR A 332 2.57 -6.08 38.89
N PHE A 333 3.14 -5.37 37.93
CA PHE A 333 4.50 -5.59 37.41
C PHE A 333 5.53 -4.75 38.15
N SER A 334 6.78 -5.24 38.23
CA SER A 334 7.83 -4.49 38.92
C SER A 334 8.39 -3.36 38.06
N LYS A 335 8.76 -3.67 36.82
CA LYS A 335 9.22 -2.73 35.79
C LYS A 335 8.73 -3.22 34.43
N SER A 336 8.41 -2.31 33.53
CA SER A 336 8.06 -2.67 32.16
C SER A 336 8.71 -1.75 31.14
N CYS A 337 8.71 -2.16 29.88
CA CYS A 337 8.67 -1.21 28.78
C CYS A 337 7.30 -1.32 28.10
N ALA A 338 6.49 -0.28 28.27
CA ALA A 338 5.18 -0.12 27.66
C ALA A 338 5.12 1.27 27.00
N PRO A 339 5.62 1.39 25.76
CA PRO A 339 5.62 2.63 25.01
C PRO A 339 4.24 3.33 25.00
N GLY A 340 4.22 4.62 25.30
CA GLY A 340 3.00 5.42 25.43
C GLY A 340 2.44 5.55 26.85
N ALA A 341 2.99 4.86 27.87
CA ALA A 341 2.47 4.93 29.24
C ALA A 341 2.54 6.33 29.89
N LEU A 342 3.47 7.19 29.42
CA LEU A 342 3.60 8.58 29.90
C LEU A 342 2.74 9.58 29.12
N ASN A 343 2.09 9.14 28.03
CA ASN A 343 1.29 10.03 27.18
C ASN A 343 -0.01 10.45 27.90
N ASN A 344 -0.29 11.75 27.88
CA ASN A 344 -1.49 12.35 28.49
C ASN A 344 -2.81 11.76 27.96
N LEU A 345 -2.83 11.25 26.73
CA LEU A 345 -4.00 10.59 26.13
C LEU A 345 -4.43 9.35 26.90
N TYR A 346 -3.45 8.55 27.36
CA TYR A 346 -3.70 7.31 28.10
C TYR A 346 -3.59 7.50 29.61
N ARG A 347 -3.07 8.65 30.07
CA ARG A 347 -2.96 8.99 31.47
C ARG A 347 -4.32 9.35 32.07
N ASP A 348 -4.55 8.85 33.28
CA ASP A 348 -5.63 9.30 34.15
C ASP A 348 -5.26 10.67 34.72
N GLN A 349 -6.01 11.71 34.35
CA GLN A 349 -5.75 13.09 34.79
C GLN A 349 -5.97 13.28 36.30
N TYR A 350 -6.64 12.34 36.95
CA TYR A 350 -7.00 12.43 38.38
C TYR A 350 -5.91 11.90 39.33
N TYR A 351 -4.94 11.13 38.82
CA TYR A 351 -3.86 10.54 39.64
C TYR A 351 -2.49 11.13 39.30
N ASP A 352 -1.63 11.20 40.32
CA ASP A 352 -0.27 11.77 40.25
C ASP A 352 0.58 11.12 39.14
N SER A 353 1.42 11.91 38.46
CA SER A 353 2.20 11.45 37.30
C SER A 353 3.22 10.36 37.63
N ASP A 354 3.57 10.21 38.91
CA ASP A 354 4.55 9.23 39.39
C ASP A 354 4.07 7.77 39.29
N TYR A 355 2.75 7.52 39.21
CA TYR A 355 2.21 6.16 39.30
C TYR A 355 2.51 5.26 38.09
N HIS A 356 2.97 5.78 36.95
CA HIS A 356 3.21 4.95 35.75
C HIS A 356 4.67 4.92 35.30
N LEU A 357 5.59 5.55 36.04
CA LEU A 357 7.00 5.59 35.65
C LEU A 357 7.62 4.20 35.53
N ASN A 358 7.19 3.26 36.38
CA ASN A 358 7.67 1.89 36.35
C ASN A 358 7.36 1.15 35.04
N LEU A 359 6.30 1.55 34.33
CA LEU A 359 5.93 0.97 33.03
C LEU A 359 6.87 1.39 31.90
N CYS A 360 7.75 2.37 32.11
CA CYS A 360 8.75 2.82 31.14
C CYS A 360 10.19 2.54 31.58
N HIS A 361 10.41 1.98 32.77
CA HIS A 361 11.76 1.78 33.32
C HIS A 361 12.67 0.88 32.48
N LEU A 362 12.13 0.00 31.64
CA LEU A 362 12.91 -0.87 30.75
C LEU A 362 13.06 -0.29 29.34
N CYS A 363 12.40 0.81 29.01
CA CYS A 363 12.48 1.39 27.67
C CYS A 363 13.86 2.03 27.41
N HIS A 364 14.26 2.09 26.13
CA HIS A 364 15.63 2.42 25.72
C HIS A 364 15.74 3.83 25.10
N GLY A 365 14.63 4.44 24.71
CA GLY A 365 14.60 5.78 24.13
C GLY A 365 15.20 6.85 25.05
N THR A 366 15.55 8.00 24.47
CA THR A 366 16.16 9.13 25.20
C THR A 366 15.42 10.44 24.97
N GLY A 367 15.40 11.31 25.99
CA GLY A 367 14.71 12.62 25.90
C GLY A 367 13.24 12.46 25.52
N SER A 368 12.81 13.07 24.41
CA SER A 368 11.43 12.99 23.92
C SER A 368 11.05 11.63 23.32
N SER A 369 12.03 10.78 22.99
CA SER A 369 11.78 9.42 22.48
C SER A 369 11.64 8.38 23.59
N PHE A 370 11.99 8.71 24.83
CA PHE A 370 11.87 7.79 25.96
C PHE A 370 10.41 7.40 26.20
N CYS A 371 10.11 6.11 26.02
CA CYS A 371 8.77 5.56 26.14
C CYS A 371 7.74 6.20 25.18
N ALA A 372 8.21 6.76 24.06
CA ALA A 372 7.35 7.29 23.01
C ALA A 372 6.58 6.16 22.30
N ARG A 373 5.31 6.40 21.96
CA ARG A 373 4.47 5.39 21.26
C ARG A 373 4.67 5.47 19.74
N ASP A 374 5.91 5.38 19.30
CA ASP A 374 6.28 5.39 17.89
C ASP A 374 7.69 4.77 17.70
N HIS A 375 8.13 4.65 16.44
CA HIS A 375 9.44 4.05 16.12
C HIS A 375 10.67 4.86 16.58
N THR A 376 10.50 6.00 17.26
CA THR A 376 11.63 6.70 17.88
C THR A 376 12.09 6.03 19.18
N GLU A 377 11.23 5.23 19.82
CA GLU A 377 11.58 4.32 20.91
C GLU A 377 12.02 2.97 20.33
N ASP A 378 13.24 2.52 20.67
CA ASP A 378 13.81 1.29 20.11
C ASP A 378 13.00 0.03 20.52
N TYR A 379 12.34 0.05 21.68
CA TYR A 379 11.50 -1.07 22.15
C TYR A 379 10.01 -0.97 21.75
N PHE A 380 9.67 -0.08 20.81
CA PHE A 380 8.32 0.02 20.25
C PHE A 380 8.00 -1.08 19.24
N GLY A 381 6.72 -1.50 19.21
CA GLY A 381 6.23 -2.52 18.30
C GLY A 381 6.62 -3.94 18.71
N PHE A 382 6.22 -4.93 17.92
CA PHE A 382 6.47 -6.33 18.26
C PHE A 382 7.97 -6.66 18.28
N THR A 383 8.72 -6.19 17.28
CA THR A 383 10.16 -6.41 17.21
C THR A 383 10.89 -5.74 18.38
N GLY A 384 10.54 -4.50 18.73
CA GLY A 384 11.12 -3.79 19.87
C GLY A 384 10.78 -4.45 21.23
N ALA A 385 9.56 -4.96 21.39
CA ALA A 385 9.18 -5.71 22.60
C ALA A 385 9.97 -7.03 22.74
N PHE A 386 10.31 -7.69 21.63
CA PHE A 386 11.19 -8.85 21.66
C PHE A 386 12.64 -8.44 21.98
N GLN A 387 13.14 -7.35 21.40
CA GLN A 387 14.46 -6.81 21.74
C GLN A 387 14.58 -6.47 23.25
N CYS A 388 13.52 -5.91 23.86
CA CYS A 388 13.42 -5.70 25.30
C CYS A 388 13.57 -6.98 26.13
N LEU A 389 13.07 -8.13 25.64
CA LEU A 389 13.29 -9.44 26.29
C LEU A 389 14.74 -9.89 26.16
N VAL A 390 15.34 -9.69 24.99
CA VAL A 390 16.73 -10.11 24.72
C VAL A 390 17.71 -9.35 25.61
N GLU A 391 17.71 -8.02 25.54
CA GLU A 391 18.73 -7.15 26.15
C GLU A 391 18.20 -6.13 27.16
N GLY A 392 16.91 -5.78 27.11
CA GLY A 392 16.26 -4.85 28.03
C GLY A 392 16.00 -5.41 29.44
N GLY A 393 16.30 -6.70 29.65
CA GLY A 393 16.15 -7.36 30.94
C GLY A 393 14.69 -7.60 31.32
N GLY A 394 13.78 -7.74 30.35
CA GLY A 394 12.45 -8.29 30.59
C GLY A 394 12.49 -9.78 30.94
N ASP A 395 11.54 -10.25 31.73
CA ASP A 395 11.34 -11.68 32.02
C ASP A 395 10.33 -12.30 31.03
N VAL A 396 9.37 -11.50 30.56
CA VAL A 396 8.35 -11.92 29.59
C VAL A 396 8.05 -10.81 28.57
N ALA A 397 7.83 -11.19 27.31
CA ALA A 397 7.32 -10.31 26.25
C ALA A 397 6.00 -10.81 25.67
N PHE A 398 5.08 -9.90 25.39
CA PHE A 398 3.81 -10.21 24.74
C PHE A 398 3.88 -9.87 23.25
N LEU A 399 3.87 -10.89 22.41
CA LEU A 399 4.23 -10.80 21.00
C LEU A 399 3.18 -11.44 20.08
N LYS A 400 3.29 -11.22 18.76
CA LYS A 400 2.64 -12.09 17.76
C LYS A 400 3.45 -13.38 17.62
N HIS A 401 2.80 -14.48 17.25
CA HIS A 401 3.43 -15.80 17.12
C HIS A 401 4.60 -15.85 16.11
N THR A 402 4.66 -14.91 15.18
CA THR A 402 5.71 -14.85 14.16
C THR A 402 6.94 -14.05 14.59
N THR A 403 6.88 -13.23 15.66
CA THR A 403 7.98 -12.33 16.02
C THR A 403 9.29 -13.04 16.34
N VAL A 404 9.25 -14.11 17.14
CA VAL A 404 10.48 -14.84 17.51
C VAL A 404 11.15 -15.43 16.27
N PRO A 405 10.46 -16.22 15.41
CA PRO A 405 11.09 -16.77 14.22
C PRO A 405 11.39 -15.73 13.14
N GLU A 406 10.90 -14.49 13.21
CA GLU A 406 11.32 -13.37 12.35
C GLU A 406 12.69 -12.80 12.77
N ASN A 407 13.01 -12.86 14.06
CA ASN A 407 14.13 -12.15 14.67
C ASN A 407 15.29 -13.07 15.11
N THR A 408 15.16 -14.37 14.93
CA THR A 408 16.15 -15.38 15.36
C THR A 408 16.66 -16.20 14.17
N ASP A 409 17.57 -17.15 14.44
CA ASP A 409 18.11 -18.10 13.44
C ASP A 409 18.77 -17.41 12.23
N GLY A 410 19.38 -16.24 12.48
CA GLY A 410 20.12 -15.47 11.47
C GLY A 410 19.26 -14.73 10.44
N LYS A 411 17.92 -14.70 10.60
CA LYS A 411 17.03 -13.95 9.71
C LYS A 411 17.15 -12.45 9.88
N ARG A 412 17.27 -11.98 11.13
CA ARG A 412 17.60 -10.58 11.43
C ARG A 412 19.09 -10.42 11.65
N ARG A 413 19.68 -9.42 10.97
CA ARG A 413 21.13 -9.15 10.97
C ARG A 413 21.55 -8.06 11.96
N ASP A 414 20.63 -7.56 12.77
CA ASP A 414 20.93 -6.59 13.82
C ASP A 414 21.77 -7.22 14.93
N TRP A 415 22.63 -6.41 15.54
CA TRP A 415 23.63 -6.87 16.51
C TRP A 415 23.00 -7.62 17.71
N TRP A 416 21.85 -7.17 18.19
CA TRP A 416 21.13 -7.77 19.32
C TRP A 416 20.53 -9.15 19.00
N ALA A 417 20.19 -9.37 17.72
CA ALA A 417 19.49 -10.55 17.22
C ALA A 417 20.43 -11.63 16.63
N ARG A 418 21.65 -11.26 16.20
CA ARG A 418 22.58 -12.14 15.45
C ARG A 418 22.86 -13.50 16.07
N ASN A 419 22.90 -13.56 17.40
CA ASN A 419 23.29 -14.76 18.16
C ASN A 419 22.09 -15.37 18.91
N GLN A 420 20.85 -15.06 18.53
CA GLN A 420 19.66 -15.60 19.16
C GLN A 420 19.10 -16.76 18.33
N LEU A 421 18.81 -17.88 18.98
CA LEU A 421 18.17 -19.05 18.36
C LEU A 421 16.70 -19.11 18.77
N THR A 422 15.83 -19.62 17.90
CA THR A 422 14.41 -19.82 18.26
C THR A 422 14.28 -20.71 19.51
N ALA A 423 15.19 -21.67 19.69
CA ALA A 423 15.22 -22.60 20.82
C ALA A 423 15.47 -21.91 22.17
N ASP A 424 16.12 -20.74 22.19
CA ASP A 424 16.44 -20.02 23.44
C ASP A 424 15.18 -19.42 24.11
N TYR A 425 14.01 -19.60 23.51
CA TYR A 425 12.75 -19.02 23.96
C TYR A 425 11.62 -20.06 24.01
N GLN A 426 10.69 -19.83 24.93
CA GLN A 426 9.52 -20.68 25.12
C GLN A 426 8.25 -19.84 25.27
N LEU A 427 7.13 -20.42 24.85
CA LEU A 427 5.79 -19.87 25.03
C LEU A 427 5.28 -20.21 26.42
N LEU A 428 4.62 -19.24 27.06
CA LEU A 428 3.90 -19.41 28.32
C LEU A 428 2.41 -19.62 28.02
N CYS A 429 1.91 -20.80 28.35
CA CYS A 429 0.57 -21.24 27.99
C CYS A 429 -0.45 -20.92 29.10
N ARG A 430 -1.72 -20.77 28.73
CA ARG A 430 -2.81 -20.43 29.67
C ARG A 430 -3.04 -21.48 30.76
N ASP A 431 -2.64 -22.73 30.53
CA ASP A 431 -2.70 -23.82 31.51
C ASP A 431 -1.53 -23.81 32.51
N GLY A 432 -0.62 -22.83 32.41
CA GLY A 432 0.58 -22.73 33.23
C GLY A 432 1.75 -23.56 32.71
N THR A 433 1.58 -24.30 31.60
CA THR A 433 2.66 -25.04 30.96
C THR A 433 3.51 -24.15 30.06
N ARG A 434 4.65 -24.70 29.62
CA ARG A 434 5.57 -24.05 28.69
C ARG A 434 5.74 -24.92 27.47
N ARG A 435 5.81 -24.31 26.29
CA ARG A 435 5.95 -25.03 25.01
C ARG A 435 6.94 -24.35 24.08
N PRO A 436 7.52 -25.09 23.12
CA PRO A 436 8.33 -24.50 22.06
C PRO A 436 7.54 -23.44 21.27
N VAL A 437 8.26 -22.45 20.72
CA VAL A 437 7.70 -21.35 19.91
C VAL A 437 6.89 -21.84 18.71
N THR A 438 7.22 -23.02 18.19
CA THR A 438 6.52 -23.66 17.07
C THR A 438 5.12 -24.14 17.41
N GLU A 439 4.80 -24.38 18.68
CA GLU A 439 3.49 -24.88 19.15
C GLU A 439 2.50 -23.77 19.52
N TYR A 440 2.61 -22.61 18.86
CA TYR A 440 1.75 -21.44 19.12
C TYR A 440 0.25 -21.70 18.88
N LEU A 441 -0.10 -22.67 18.03
CA LEU A 441 -1.51 -23.03 17.76
C LEU A 441 -2.21 -23.54 19.02
N ASP A 442 -1.50 -24.34 19.82
CA ASP A 442 -2.02 -24.92 21.07
C ASP A 442 -1.66 -24.06 22.29
N CYS A 443 -0.62 -23.22 22.20
CA CYS A 443 -0.15 -22.35 23.27
C CYS A 443 -0.19 -20.86 22.86
N ASN A 444 -1.34 -20.22 23.10
CA ASN A 444 -1.53 -18.80 22.84
C ASN A 444 -2.49 -18.14 23.84
N LEU A 445 -2.46 -16.82 23.87
CA LEU A 445 -3.34 -15.96 24.66
C LEU A 445 -4.58 -15.50 23.87
N GLY A 446 -4.81 -16.01 22.65
CA GLY A 446 -5.95 -15.67 21.80
C GLY A 446 -5.53 -15.14 20.43
N LYS A 447 -6.54 -14.85 19.61
CA LYS A 447 -6.40 -14.30 18.25
C LYS A 447 -6.80 -12.83 18.20
N VAL A 448 -6.09 -12.05 17.40
CA VAL A 448 -6.39 -10.64 17.13
C VAL A 448 -6.35 -10.39 15.63
N ARG A 449 -7.18 -9.47 15.13
CA ARG A 449 -7.09 -9.01 13.74
C ARG A 449 -5.74 -8.33 13.50
N ALA A 450 -5.19 -8.56 12.32
CA ALA A 450 -3.99 -7.89 11.82
C ALA A 450 -4.22 -6.38 11.67
N ASN A 451 -3.13 -5.66 11.44
CA ASN A 451 -3.20 -4.22 11.21
C ASN A 451 -4.00 -3.92 9.94
N ALA A 452 -4.69 -2.78 9.93
CA ALA A 452 -5.56 -2.39 8.85
C ALA A 452 -5.25 -0.99 8.34
N VAL A 453 -5.37 -0.81 7.03
CA VAL A 453 -5.46 0.52 6.42
C VAL A 453 -6.85 1.05 6.71
N VAL A 454 -6.93 2.18 7.40
CA VAL A 454 -8.19 2.85 7.73
C VAL A 454 -8.39 4.12 6.91
N THR A 455 -9.64 4.49 6.69
CA THR A 455 -10.04 5.75 6.03
C THR A 455 -11.34 6.27 6.62
N ARG A 456 -11.86 7.38 6.08
CA ARG A 456 -13.11 8.00 6.53
C ARG A 456 -14.32 7.09 6.30
N GLY A 457 -15.15 6.97 7.32
CA GLY A 457 -16.43 6.29 7.28
C GLY A 457 -17.59 7.23 7.66
N GLY A 458 -18.70 6.63 8.09
CA GLY A 458 -19.87 7.37 8.56
C GLY A 458 -20.43 8.34 7.50
N TYR A 459 -20.71 9.58 7.91
CA TYR A 459 -21.25 10.62 7.04
C TYR A 459 -20.29 11.08 5.93
N ASP A 460 -18.98 10.94 6.17
CA ASP A 460 -17.92 11.35 5.23
C ASP A 460 -17.46 10.21 4.31
N TYR A 461 -18.15 9.07 4.35
CA TYR A 461 -17.84 7.91 3.51
C TYR A 461 -17.99 8.24 2.01
N ASN A 462 -16.94 7.93 1.25
CA ASN A 462 -16.94 8.06 -0.20
C ASN A 462 -16.48 6.75 -0.85
N ALA A 463 -17.42 6.01 -1.45
CA ALA A 463 -17.15 4.73 -2.10
C ALA A 463 -16.09 4.82 -3.20
N THR A 464 -16.03 5.95 -3.93
CA THR A 464 -15.04 6.15 -4.99
C THR A 464 -13.64 6.30 -4.41
N GLU A 465 -13.49 7.02 -3.30
CA GLU A 465 -12.22 7.14 -2.57
C GLU A 465 -11.76 5.79 -2.02
N VAL A 466 -12.65 5.08 -1.31
CA VAL A 466 -12.36 3.76 -0.74
C VAL A 466 -11.89 2.78 -1.81
N GLN A 467 -12.61 2.67 -2.93
CA GLN A 467 -12.22 1.79 -4.03
C GLN A 467 -10.89 2.22 -4.66
N THR A 468 -10.67 3.52 -4.81
CA THR A 468 -9.46 4.07 -5.43
C THR A 468 -8.22 3.81 -4.56
N PHE A 469 -8.31 4.06 -3.25
CA PHE A 469 -7.24 3.78 -2.30
C PHE A 469 -6.94 2.29 -2.21
N THR A 470 -7.99 1.45 -2.16
CA THR A 470 -7.84 -0.01 -2.17
C THR A 470 -7.11 -0.48 -3.43
N ASN A 471 -7.53 0.01 -4.61
CA ASN A 471 -6.87 -0.32 -5.87
C ASN A 471 -5.40 0.14 -5.91
N LEU A 472 -5.11 1.34 -5.39
CA LEU A 472 -3.74 1.85 -5.32
C LEU A 472 -2.84 0.90 -4.52
N PHE A 473 -3.26 0.46 -3.33
CA PHE A 473 -2.48 -0.49 -2.52
C PHE A 473 -2.40 -1.88 -3.16
N LEU A 474 -3.46 -2.35 -3.84
CA LEU A 474 -3.43 -3.60 -4.62
C LEU A 474 -2.40 -3.56 -5.75
N TYR A 475 -2.31 -2.46 -6.50
CA TYR A 475 -1.28 -2.31 -7.53
C TYR A 475 0.11 -2.09 -6.91
N ALA A 476 0.21 -1.29 -5.85
CA ALA A 476 1.46 -1.05 -5.14
C ALA A 476 2.12 -2.36 -4.68
N GLN A 477 1.36 -3.27 -4.06
CA GLN A 477 1.91 -4.55 -3.61
C GLN A 477 2.29 -5.49 -4.76
N GLN A 478 1.68 -5.38 -5.95
CA GLN A 478 2.10 -6.17 -7.11
C GLN A 478 3.49 -5.80 -7.59
N PHE A 479 3.84 -4.51 -7.52
CA PHE A 479 5.17 -4.01 -7.90
C PHE A 479 6.19 -4.11 -6.76
N PHE A 480 5.79 -3.80 -5.53
CA PHE A 480 6.70 -3.54 -4.41
C PHE A 480 6.46 -4.44 -3.18
N GLY A 481 5.53 -5.39 -3.26
CA GLY A 481 5.19 -6.29 -2.16
C GLY A 481 6.05 -7.56 -2.09
N ARG A 482 6.77 -7.92 -3.16
CA ARG A 482 7.72 -9.05 -3.14
C ARG A 482 9.09 -8.58 -2.66
N ASP A 483 9.75 -9.39 -1.85
CA ASP A 483 11.17 -9.22 -1.54
C ASP A 483 11.98 -9.34 -2.84
N SER A 484 12.47 -8.20 -3.32
CA SER A 484 13.40 -8.15 -4.45
C SER A 484 14.79 -8.57 -3.96
N ALA A 485 15.53 -9.34 -4.78
CA ALA A 485 16.92 -9.68 -4.50
C ALA A 485 17.85 -8.46 -4.54
N HIS A 486 17.35 -7.33 -5.06
CA HIS A 486 18.08 -6.08 -5.22
C HIS A 486 17.76 -5.13 -4.07
N GLU A 487 18.71 -5.01 -3.15
CA GLU A 487 18.65 -4.20 -1.93
C GLU A 487 18.36 -2.70 -2.17
N TRP A 488 18.50 -2.22 -3.41
CA TRP A 488 18.27 -0.82 -3.80
C TRP A 488 16.84 -0.52 -4.22
N ASP A 489 16.02 -1.53 -4.50
CA ASP A 489 14.61 -1.32 -4.81
C ASP A 489 13.81 -0.93 -3.56
N PHE A 490 12.71 -0.20 -3.79
CA PHE A 490 11.75 0.10 -2.73
C PHE A 490 10.91 -1.15 -2.45
N GLN A 491 10.77 -1.50 -1.17
CA GLN A 491 9.99 -2.63 -0.70
C GLN A 491 8.94 -2.14 0.30
N MET A 492 7.69 -2.54 0.10
CA MET A 492 6.57 -2.04 0.89
C MET A 492 6.53 -2.68 2.28
N PHE A 493 6.75 -3.99 2.34
CA PHE A 493 6.67 -4.81 3.55
C PHE A 493 8.04 -5.14 4.15
N ASN A 494 9.07 -4.38 3.83
CA ASN A 494 10.40 -4.56 4.40
C ASN A 494 10.90 -3.22 4.94
N SER A 495 11.44 -3.25 6.15
CA SER A 495 12.03 -2.08 6.81
C SER A 495 13.55 -2.18 6.75
N LYS A 496 14.18 -1.15 6.18
CA LYS A 496 15.65 -1.07 6.10
C LYS A 496 16.22 -0.54 7.42
N ASP A 497 17.53 -0.77 7.60
CA ASP A 497 18.32 -0.34 8.76
C ASP A 497 17.89 -1.03 10.06
N ARG A 498 18.10 -0.35 11.20
CA ARG A 498 17.80 -0.87 12.55
C ARG A 498 16.31 -0.89 12.91
N TYR A 499 15.44 -0.35 12.05
CA TYR A 499 14.02 -0.21 12.33
C TYR A 499 13.25 -1.42 11.80
N ALA A 500 12.16 -1.76 12.47
CA ALA A 500 11.30 -2.86 12.10
C ALA A 500 9.86 -2.38 11.97
N ASP A 501 9.08 -3.07 11.15
CA ASP A 501 7.63 -2.90 11.07
C ASP A 501 7.19 -1.45 10.75
N VAL A 502 7.97 -0.74 9.92
CA VAL A 502 7.76 0.68 9.59
C VAL A 502 6.61 0.82 8.58
N ILE A 503 5.53 1.52 8.97
CA ILE A 503 4.23 1.65 8.26
C ILE A 503 3.45 0.33 8.21
N PHE A 504 4.07 -0.72 7.66
CA PHE A 504 3.53 -2.06 7.59
C PHE A 504 4.45 -3.02 8.34
N GLN A 505 3.89 -4.10 8.87
CA GLN A 505 4.69 -5.16 9.50
C GLN A 505 5.61 -5.83 8.48
N ASP A 506 6.83 -6.15 8.88
CA ASP A 506 7.81 -6.80 7.99
C ASP A 506 7.39 -8.23 7.62
N ALA A 507 6.49 -8.80 8.42
CA ALA A 507 5.89 -10.13 8.21
C ALA A 507 4.76 -10.13 7.16
N THR A 508 4.38 -8.97 6.66
CA THR A 508 3.22 -8.83 5.75
C THR A 508 3.54 -9.52 4.43
N GLN A 509 2.77 -10.56 4.11
CA GLN A 509 2.86 -11.26 2.83
C GLN A 509 2.01 -10.58 1.75
N GLN A 510 0.84 -10.04 2.15
CA GLN A 510 -0.07 -9.33 1.26
C GLN A 510 -1.03 -8.42 2.05
N LEU A 511 -1.59 -7.43 1.36
CA LEU A 511 -2.73 -6.65 1.85
C LEU A 511 -4.02 -7.21 1.23
N LEU A 512 -4.97 -7.59 2.09
CA LEU A 512 -6.28 -8.11 1.69
C LEU A 512 -7.31 -6.98 1.69
N PRO A 513 -8.05 -6.75 0.59
CA PRO A 513 -9.18 -5.84 0.60
C PRO A 513 -10.31 -6.40 1.47
N LEU A 514 -10.93 -5.54 2.28
CA LEU A 514 -12.02 -5.95 3.16
C LEU A 514 -13.38 -5.81 2.46
N PRO A 515 -14.24 -6.85 2.51
CA PRO A 515 -15.60 -6.73 1.99
C PRO A 515 -16.41 -5.74 2.83
N PRO A 516 -17.47 -5.11 2.28
CA PRO A 516 -18.24 -4.07 2.97
C PRO A 516 -18.75 -4.48 4.35
N GLU A 517 -19.14 -5.75 4.56
CA GLU A 517 -19.58 -6.23 5.87
C GLU A 517 -18.51 -6.20 6.96
N LEU A 518 -17.22 -6.20 6.59
CA LEU A 518 -16.09 -6.14 7.52
C LEU A 518 -15.47 -4.74 7.63
N GLN A 519 -15.97 -3.75 6.89
CA GLN A 519 -15.41 -2.38 6.94
C GLN A 519 -15.84 -1.61 8.20
N HIS A 520 -16.79 -2.11 8.97
CA HIS A 520 -17.11 -1.50 10.27
C HIS A 520 -16.24 -2.09 11.38
N TYR A 521 -15.67 -1.25 12.26
CA TYR A 521 -14.72 -1.70 13.29
C TYR A 521 -15.26 -2.81 14.20
N HIS A 522 -16.56 -2.80 14.52
CA HIS A 522 -17.17 -3.87 15.31
C HIS A 522 -17.13 -5.23 14.60
N ALA A 523 -17.41 -5.23 13.29
CA ALA A 523 -17.42 -6.44 12.49
C ALA A 523 -16.00 -6.93 12.19
N TYR A 524 -15.07 -6.00 11.93
CA TYR A 524 -13.66 -6.30 11.76
C TYR A 524 -13.09 -6.95 13.02
N LEU A 525 -13.10 -6.24 14.16
CA LEU A 525 -12.42 -6.68 15.38
C LEU A 525 -13.10 -7.88 16.06
N GLY A 526 -14.42 -8.01 15.91
CA GLY A 526 -15.21 -9.10 16.49
C GLY A 526 -15.52 -8.87 17.98
N ARG A 527 -16.62 -9.47 18.45
CA ARG A 527 -17.19 -9.24 19.79
C ARG A 527 -16.23 -9.53 20.94
N ASP A 528 -15.44 -10.61 20.83
CA ASP A 528 -14.53 -11.03 21.89
C ASP A 528 -13.45 -9.97 22.16
N PHE A 529 -12.89 -9.38 21.10
CA PHE A 529 -11.92 -8.31 21.21
C PHE A 529 -12.54 -7.03 21.79
N LEU A 530 -13.75 -6.66 21.36
CA LEU A 530 -14.46 -5.48 21.91
C LEU A 530 -14.70 -5.62 23.41
N ASN A 531 -15.11 -6.81 23.86
CA ASN A 531 -15.33 -7.10 25.27
C ASN A 531 -14.03 -7.05 26.07
N ALA A 532 -12.94 -7.59 25.52
CA ALA A 532 -11.61 -7.48 26.13
C ALA A 532 -11.16 -6.02 26.25
N ARG A 533 -11.33 -5.24 25.17
CA ARG A 533 -11.00 -3.81 25.14
C ARG A 533 -11.77 -3.00 26.18
N TYR A 534 -13.06 -3.31 26.38
CA TYR A 534 -13.91 -2.67 27.38
C TYR A 534 -13.47 -2.98 28.82
N ARG A 535 -13.08 -4.23 29.12
CA ARG A 535 -12.56 -4.61 30.47
C ARG A 535 -11.23 -3.94 30.79
N VAL A 536 -10.36 -3.83 29.79
CA VAL A 536 -9.03 -3.23 29.91
C VAL A 536 -9.09 -1.71 30.02
N ASP A 537 -9.99 -1.05 29.28
CA ASP A 537 -10.26 0.38 29.41
C ASP A 537 -11.66 0.76 28.91
N CYS A 538 -12.55 1.06 29.87
CA CYS A 538 -13.93 1.47 29.62
C CYS A 538 -14.10 2.99 29.47
N THR A 539 -13.03 3.78 29.62
CA THR A 539 -13.04 5.24 29.39
C THR A 539 -12.71 5.62 27.94
N ALA A 540 -12.33 4.65 27.11
CA ALA A 540 -11.99 4.80 25.70
C ALA A 540 -13.07 5.45 24.81
N GLY A 541 -14.27 5.71 25.33
CA GLY A 541 -15.37 6.37 24.62
C GLY A 541 -15.95 7.63 25.29
N SER A 542 -15.42 8.08 26.43
CA SER A 542 -15.91 9.33 27.03
C SER A 542 -15.15 10.52 26.46
N MET A 543 -15.83 11.34 25.65
CA MET A 543 -15.38 12.70 25.34
C MET A 543 -15.13 13.41 26.67
N ARG A 544 -13.86 13.60 27.03
CA ARG A 544 -13.49 14.32 28.26
C ARG A 544 -13.85 15.79 28.06
N MET A 545 -15.09 16.16 28.39
CA MET A 545 -15.44 17.56 28.57
C MET A 545 -14.56 18.07 29.71
N THR A 546 -13.53 18.86 29.38
CA THR A 546 -12.89 19.72 30.37
C THR A 546 -13.98 20.62 30.92
N ALA A 547 -14.48 20.31 32.12
CA ALA A 547 -15.32 21.23 32.86
C ALA A 547 -14.45 22.45 33.18
N THR A 548 -14.45 23.44 32.29
CA THR A 548 -14.03 24.78 32.66
C THR A 548 -15.00 25.21 33.75
N ALA A 549 -14.48 25.37 34.98
CA ALA A 549 -15.25 25.90 36.08
C ALA A 549 -15.97 27.17 35.60
N PRO A 550 -17.29 27.32 35.82
CA PRO A 550 -17.98 28.50 35.36
C PRO A 550 -17.40 29.69 36.11
N LEU A 551 -17.19 30.79 35.39
CA LEU A 551 -16.81 32.13 35.86
C LEU A 551 -17.79 32.75 36.89
N ALA A 552 -18.56 31.94 37.61
CA ALA A 552 -19.57 32.35 38.58
C ALA A 552 -19.00 32.97 39.86
N VAL A 553 -17.68 32.90 40.09
CA VAL A 553 -17.05 33.50 41.29
C VAL A 553 -16.67 34.97 41.10
N LEU A 554 -16.59 35.50 39.87
CA LEU A 554 -16.25 36.92 39.64
C LEU A 554 -17.46 37.86 39.60
N ALA A 555 -18.70 37.34 39.56
CA ALA A 555 -19.91 38.16 39.60
C ALA A 555 -20.35 38.56 41.03
N LEU A 556 -19.90 37.83 42.06
CA LEU A 556 -20.27 38.09 43.46
C LEU A 556 -19.41 39.16 44.14
N SER A 557 -18.21 39.48 43.61
CA SER A 557 -17.38 40.58 44.11
C SER A 557 -17.75 41.95 43.52
N ALA A 558 -18.49 42.00 42.42
CA ALA A 558 -18.93 43.26 41.80
C ALA A 558 -20.20 43.87 42.44
N LEU A 559 -20.97 43.08 43.21
CA LEU A 559 -22.19 43.53 43.88
C LEU A 559 -21.95 44.10 45.30
N LEU A 560 -20.73 43.99 45.83
CA LEU A 560 -20.37 44.47 47.18
C LEU A 560 -19.66 45.84 47.21
N VAL A 561 -19.42 46.47 46.04
CA VAL A 561 -18.74 47.79 45.95
C VAL A 561 -19.70 48.96 45.68
N LEU A 562 -21.02 48.72 45.60
CA LEU A 562 -22.04 49.79 45.39
C LEU A 562 -22.93 50.07 46.62
N ARG A 563 -22.45 49.76 47.83
CA ARG A 563 -23.00 50.31 49.07
C ARG A 563 -21.88 50.84 49.96
N HIS A 564 -21.38 52.03 49.62
CA HIS A 564 -21.12 53.12 50.56
C HIS A 564 -21.03 54.46 49.85
#